data_AF-A0A1Q7BSC8-F1
#
_entry.id   AF-A0A1Q7BSC8-F1
#
_cell.length_a   1.000
_cell.length_b   1.000
_cell.length_c   1.000
_cell.angle_alpha   90.00
_cell.angle_beta   90.00
_cell.angle_gamma   90.00
#
_symmetry.space_group_name_H-M   'P 1'
#
loop_
_entity.id
_entity.type
_entity.pdbx_description
1 polymer ?
#
loop_
_entity_poly.entity_id
_entity_poly.type
_entity_poly.pdbx_seq_one_letter_code
_entity_poly.pdbx_strand_id
1 'polypeptide(L)'
;MQLGLPFDDLWSFVLFIACLSAAIGLVYLFCGQKFAERISTGTDDYADQLLPRQLATHEEYSKGFLVYFGTMVATVLVLSLIGPNNLVALGVPLPKDLSPGAVPIAVALILVGLMPTVPLLLDVEKWLRRYAHERAYIPSAARATAQRLAAADFDFTAYEGDVLHQPEMRGVEAADFTRPRRSLEHDWARLSCLVYEQKYRRTAGLMDWLDADLLRDYAKDLDTIETAKKSMESDVATYRAEKAKDSSYANEPLRRAIRDNLYKLYILLGCAVRLKKRPNGDIDPALRQFGFKLSHTTLPPGNDDLKLVGLSIVAISILLLELAAIELVFFGLWTPSPVFPEKFYQPFIDTASTITPHLVAIMVADLIRSRAIKNGTWFRRAISANYVRVAVACGLAGYAGLVLWGLAQVRALTPDGLLIDAPYALLAMATGGFYVYHLDNAEMHRRPSRLWEVGSQTIVTGMCGLIAASVSFELILGGASMAVDRIVLTAVIDAAVGFVLGWYLPRAAAAKSDPLADVKDERVQTLEATALARFGNSAAATDWLEQPNLALDNKSPRAAAVNVDGFEHAVSLLQGPRALIA
;
A
#
# COMPACT_ATOMS: atom_id res chain seq x y z
N MET A 1 -1.26 -37.04 17.46
CA MET A 1 -1.36 -36.31 16.18
C MET A 1 -0.19 -36.72 15.31
N GLN A 2 -0.46 -37.27 14.11
CA GLN A 2 0.58 -37.43 13.09
C GLN A 2 0.40 -36.26 12.12
N LEU A 3 1.40 -35.38 12.05
CA LEU A 3 1.52 -34.48 10.90
C LEU A 3 1.46 -35.34 9.63
N GLY A 4 0.87 -34.82 8.55
CA GLY A 4 0.83 -35.50 7.25
C GLY A 4 2.22 -35.76 6.66
N LEU A 5 3.23 -35.17 7.29
CA LEU A 5 4.64 -35.36 7.05
C LEU A 5 5.22 -36.12 8.26
N PRO A 6 5.69 -37.37 8.09
CA PRO A 6 6.42 -38.08 9.15
C PRO A 6 7.80 -37.43 9.32
N PHE A 7 7.88 -36.39 10.16
CA PHE A 7 9.15 -35.75 10.53
C PHE A 7 9.96 -36.56 11.56
N ASP A 8 9.48 -37.75 11.90
CA ASP A 8 10.17 -38.65 12.84
C ASP A 8 11.46 -39.23 12.22
N ASP A 9 11.61 -39.14 10.90
CA ASP A 9 12.83 -39.46 10.16
C ASP A 9 13.55 -38.17 9.69
N LEU A 10 14.81 -38.02 10.13
CA LEU A 10 15.68 -36.89 9.77
C LEU A 10 15.81 -36.75 8.25
N TRP A 11 15.87 -37.86 7.52
CA TRP A 11 16.02 -37.82 6.06
C TRP A 11 14.78 -37.25 5.38
N SER A 12 13.59 -37.67 5.81
CA SER A 12 12.31 -37.12 5.34
C SER A 12 12.17 -35.62 5.63
N PHE A 13 12.64 -35.15 6.79
CA PHE A 13 12.70 -33.73 7.11
C PHE A 13 13.68 -32.97 6.20
N VAL A 14 14.91 -33.47 6.03
CA VAL A 14 15.91 -32.83 5.15
C VAL A 14 15.41 -32.75 3.71
N LEU A 15 14.80 -33.82 3.21
CA LEU A 15 14.19 -33.84 1.88
C LEU A 15 13.07 -32.80 1.76
N PHE A 16 12.19 -32.71 2.77
CA PHE A 16 11.12 -31.69 2.79
C PHE A 16 11.69 -30.26 2.73
N ILE A 17 12.72 -29.95 3.52
CA ILE A 17 13.34 -28.62 3.51
C ILE A 17 14.04 -28.32 2.17
N ALA A 18 14.71 -29.32 1.58
CA ALA A 18 15.32 -29.18 0.26
C ALA A 18 14.27 -28.91 -0.83
N CYS A 19 13.17 -29.68 -0.81
CA CYS A 19 12.06 -29.50 -1.73
C CYS A 19 11.33 -28.17 -1.51
N LEU A 20 11.14 -27.73 -0.27
CA LEU A 20 10.57 -26.43 0.06
C LEU A 20 11.46 -25.28 -0.44
N SER A 21 12.78 -25.40 -0.29
CA SER A 21 13.73 -24.40 -0.80
C SER A 21 13.65 -24.29 -2.33
N ALA A 22 13.59 -25.42 -3.04
CA ALA A 22 13.39 -25.45 -4.49
C ALA A 22 12.03 -24.85 -4.90
N ALA A 23 10.96 -25.17 -4.17
CA ALA A 23 9.63 -24.63 -4.37
C ALA A 23 9.58 -23.11 -4.22
N ILE A 24 10.24 -22.56 -3.18
CA ILE A 24 10.40 -21.11 -2.97
C ILE A 24 11.13 -20.47 -4.16
N GLY A 25 12.19 -21.10 -4.68
CA GLY A 25 12.90 -20.65 -5.88
C GLY A 25 12.00 -20.58 -7.12
N LEU A 26 11.16 -21.59 -7.35
CA LEU A 26 10.17 -21.59 -8.44
C LEU A 26 9.14 -20.47 -8.29
N VAL A 27 8.60 -20.28 -7.08
CA VAL A 27 7.67 -19.20 -6.77
C VAL A 27 8.32 -17.83 -6.97
N TYR A 28 9.59 -17.66 -6.60
CA TYR A 28 10.33 -16.41 -6.81
C TYR A 28 10.40 -16.05 -8.30
N LEU A 29 10.79 -17.01 -9.15
CA LEU A 29 10.86 -16.79 -10.60
C LEU A 29 9.49 -16.45 -11.20
N PHE A 30 8.45 -17.19 -10.81
CA PHE A 30 7.08 -16.91 -11.22
C PHE A 30 6.62 -15.51 -10.78
N CYS A 31 6.82 -15.17 -9.51
CA CYS A 31 6.44 -13.88 -8.97
C CYS A 31 7.20 -12.75 -9.68
N GLY A 32 8.49 -12.95 -9.99
CA GLY A 32 9.31 -11.95 -10.69
C GLY A 32 8.74 -11.58 -12.05
N GLN A 33 8.24 -12.57 -12.79
CA GLN A 33 7.57 -12.36 -14.07
C GLN A 33 6.18 -11.73 -13.89
N LYS A 34 5.36 -12.30 -13.00
CA LYS A 34 3.95 -11.89 -12.81
C LYS A 34 3.82 -10.51 -12.18
N PHE A 35 4.66 -10.16 -11.23
CA PHE A 35 4.60 -8.88 -10.54
C PHE A 35 4.95 -7.68 -11.46
N ALA A 36 5.70 -7.94 -12.53
CA ALA A 36 6.04 -6.95 -13.56
C ALA A 36 4.93 -6.72 -14.59
N GLU A 37 3.87 -7.54 -14.62
CA GLU A 37 2.73 -7.35 -15.52
C GLU A 37 1.85 -6.16 -15.11
N ARG A 38 1.10 -5.61 -16.07
CA ARG A 38 0.19 -4.47 -15.85
C ARG A 38 -1.01 -4.87 -14.96
N ILE A 39 -1.47 -3.92 -14.15
CA ILE A 39 -2.55 -4.13 -13.15
C ILE A 39 -3.92 -4.30 -13.82
N SER A 40 -4.13 -3.61 -14.93
CA SER A 40 -5.38 -3.56 -15.69
C SER A 40 -5.12 -3.02 -17.09
N THR A 41 -5.76 -3.60 -18.10
CA THR A 41 -5.78 -3.08 -19.47
C THR A 41 -7.08 -2.33 -19.79
N GLY A 42 -7.98 -2.15 -18.81
CA GLY A 42 -9.32 -1.57 -19.02
C GLY A 42 -9.59 -0.28 -18.24
N THR A 43 -8.55 0.34 -17.68
CA THR A 43 -8.65 1.62 -16.94
C THR A 43 -8.24 2.78 -17.84
N ASP A 44 -9.02 3.86 -17.82
CA ASP A 44 -8.74 5.07 -18.61
C ASP A 44 -7.52 5.85 -18.09
N ASP A 45 -7.08 5.60 -16.86
CA ASP A 45 -5.93 6.27 -16.28
C ASP A 45 -4.61 5.76 -16.89
N TYR A 46 -3.83 6.70 -17.42
CA TYR A 46 -2.56 6.43 -18.06
C TYR A 46 -1.53 5.79 -17.11
N ALA A 47 -1.58 6.11 -15.81
CA ALA A 47 -0.68 5.50 -14.83
C ALA A 47 -0.82 3.97 -14.79
N ASP A 48 -2.04 3.43 -14.94
CA ASP A 48 -2.29 1.99 -14.89
C ASP A 48 -1.85 1.26 -16.17
N GLN A 49 -1.59 2.00 -17.26
CA GLN A 49 -1.11 1.46 -18.53
C GLN A 49 0.40 1.23 -18.55
N LEU A 50 1.14 1.85 -17.61
CA LEU A 50 2.58 1.67 -17.47
C LEU A 50 2.94 0.38 -16.73
N LEU A 51 4.17 -0.11 -16.89
CA LEU A 51 4.64 -1.27 -16.12
C LEU A 51 4.88 -0.86 -14.66
N PRO A 52 4.53 -1.69 -13.67
CA PRO A 52 4.77 -1.38 -12.26
C PRO A 52 6.24 -1.06 -11.94
N ARG A 53 7.18 -1.72 -12.62
CA ARG A 53 8.64 -1.46 -12.49
C ARG A 53 9.06 -0.05 -12.89
N GLN A 54 8.25 0.62 -13.71
CA GLN A 54 8.50 1.97 -14.20
C GLN A 54 7.77 3.04 -13.40
N LEU A 55 6.71 2.66 -12.68
CA LEU A 55 5.92 3.55 -11.83
C LEU A 55 6.51 3.76 -10.44
N ALA A 56 7.39 2.86 -9.99
CA ALA A 56 7.89 2.81 -8.63
C ALA A 56 9.41 2.97 -8.58
N THR A 57 9.91 3.51 -7.48
CA THR A 57 11.33 3.44 -7.16
C THR A 57 11.74 1.97 -6.90
N HIS A 58 13.03 1.65 -6.94
CA HIS A 58 13.51 0.30 -6.65
C HIS A 58 13.07 -0.21 -5.26
N GLU A 59 13.02 0.68 -4.26
CA GLU A 59 12.59 0.35 -2.90
C GLU A 59 11.10 0.04 -2.83
N GLU A 60 10.25 0.90 -3.41
CA GLU A 60 8.80 0.68 -3.48
C GLU A 60 8.47 -0.61 -4.24
N TYR A 61 9.12 -0.83 -5.39
CA TYR A 61 8.93 -2.04 -6.18
C TYR A 61 9.35 -3.29 -5.41
N SER A 62 10.52 -3.25 -4.75
CA SER A 62 11.01 -4.36 -3.92
C SER A 62 10.07 -4.65 -2.75
N LYS A 63 9.59 -3.62 -2.05
CA LYS A 63 8.60 -3.76 -0.96
C LYS A 63 7.32 -4.45 -1.45
N GLY A 64 6.74 -3.96 -2.54
CA GLY A 64 5.55 -4.57 -3.12
C GLY A 64 5.79 -6.01 -3.57
N PHE A 65 6.95 -6.27 -4.19
CA PHE A 65 7.34 -7.60 -4.63
C PHE A 65 7.46 -8.56 -3.45
N LEU A 66 8.09 -8.14 -2.34
CA LEU A 66 8.25 -8.96 -1.13
C LEU A 66 6.90 -9.29 -0.48
N VAL A 67 5.94 -8.36 -0.48
CA VAL A 67 4.58 -8.63 0.02
C VAL A 67 3.89 -9.70 -0.84
N TYR A 68 3.96 -9.56 -2.16
CA TYR A 68 3.37 -10.52 -3.09
C TYR A 68 4.05 -11.89 -2.99
N PHE A 69 5.37 -11.93 -3.11
CA PHE A 69 6.18 -13.14 -2.99
C PHE A 69 5.99 -13.84 -1.64
N GLY A 70 6.04 -13.10 -0.54
CA GLY A 70 5.83 -13.64 0.81
C GLY A 70 4.45 -14.28 0.96
N THR A 71 3.41 -13.70 0.39
CA THR A 71 2.05 -14.27 0.42
C THR A 71 1.96 -15.57 -0.39
N MET A 72 2.66 -15.64 -1.53
CA MET A 72 2.72 -16.83 -2.37
C MET A 72 3.52 -17.96 -1.72
N VAL A 73 4.65 -17.64 -1.08
CA VAL A 73 5.43 -18.59 -0.29
C VAL A 73 4.64 -19.11 0.89
N ALA A 74 3.93 -18.23 1.62
CA ALA A 74 3.05 -18.64 2.70
C ALA A 74 1.96 -19.61 2.22
N THR A 75 1.38 -19.36 1.05
CA THR A 75 0.39 -20.26 0.41
C THR A 75 1.00 -21.63 0.11
N VAL A 76 2.20 -21.68 -0.49
CA VAL A 76 2.90 -22.94 -0.74
C VAL A 76 3.20 -23.67 0.56
N LEU A 77 3.68 -22.98 1.59
CA LEU A 77 4.01 -23.56 2.88
C LEU A 77 2.76 -24.17 3.55
N VAL A 78 1.66 -23.40 3.62
CA VAL A 78 0.40 -23.88 4.19
C VAL A 78 -0.12 -25.11 3.44
N LEU A 79 -0.16 -25.06 2.11
CA LEU A 79 -0.60 -26.20 1.30
C LEU A 79 0.34 -27.40 1.45
N SER A 80 1.64 -27.18 1.60
CA SER A 80 2.62 -28.27 1.79
C SER A 80 2.44 -28.99 3.11
N LEU A 81 2.09 -28.25 4.17
CA LEU A 81 1.88 -28.80 5.51
C LEU A 81 0.62 -29.69 5.56
N ILE A 82 -0.43 -29.34 4.80
CA ILE A 82 -1.65 -30.16 4.66
C ILE A 82 -1.33 -31.61 4.26
N GLY A 83 -0.28 -31.82 3.47
CA GLY A 83 0.18 -33.14 3.02
C GLY A 83 -0.61 -33.70 1.83
N PRO A 84 -0.09 -34.75 1.17
CA PRO A 84 -0.58 -35.17 -0.15
C PRO A 84 -1.99 -35.77 -0.09
N ASN A 85 -2.29 -36.59 0.92
CA ASN A 85 -3.59 -37.26 1.06
C ASN A 85 -4.75 -36.28 1.21
N ASN A 86 -4.55 -35.24 2.01
CA ASN A 86 -5.56 -34.22 2.26
C ASN A 86 -5.73 -33.28 1.06
N LEU A 87 -4.63 -32.93 0.38
CA LEU A 87 -4.71 -32.17 -0.86
C LEU A 87 -5.50 -32.93 -1.94
N VAL A 88 -5.30 -34.25 -2.07
CA VAL A 88 -6.11 -35.10 -2.96
C VAL A 88 -7.59 -35.10 -2.54
N ALA A 89 -7.88 -35.18 -1.24
CA ALA A 89 -9.25 -35.08 -0.72
C ALA A 89 -9.91 -33.72 -1.01
N LEU A 90 -9.12 -32.64 -1.08
CA LEU A 90 -9.55 -31.30 -1.49
C LEU A 90 -9.67 -31.13 -3.01
N GLY A 91 -9.46 -32.20 -3.79
CA GLY A 91 -9.56 -32.18 -5.25
C GLY A 91 -8.31 -31.63 -5.97
N VAL A 92 -7.19 -31.49 -5.25
CA VAL A 92 -5.91 -31.10 -5.86
C VAL A 92 -5.29 -32.33 -6.55
N PRO A 93 -5.01 -32.29 -7.86
CA PRO A 93 -4.52 -33.44 -8.60
C PRO A 93 -3.05 -33.72 -8.27
N LEU A 94 -2.80 -34.56 -7.28
CA LEU A 94 -1.46 -35.04 -6.93
C LEU A 94 -1.29 -36.54 -7.26
N PRO A 95 -0.09 -36.99 -7.66
CA PRO A 95 0.22 -38.41 -7.78
C PRO A 95 0.01 -39.13 -6.44
N LYS A 96 -0.64 -40.30 -6.46
CA LYS A 96 -0.93 -41.09 -5.24
C LYS A 96 0.33 -41.54 -4.50
N ASP A 97 1.44 -41.70 -5.23
CA ASP A 97 2.72 -42.18 -4.70
C ASP A 97 3.70 -41.03 -4.40
N LEU A 98 3.22 -39.77 -4.33
CA LEU A 98 4.07 -38.63 -4.05
C LEU A 98 4.57 -38.69 -2.60
N SER A 99 5.89 -38.77 -2.44
CA SER A 99 6.53 -38.70 -1.13
C SER A 99 6.12 -37.41 -0.40
N PRO A 100 5.77 -37.47 0.90
CA PRO A 100 5.47 -36.30 1.72
C PRO A 100 6.54 -35.19 1.61
N GLY A 101 7.82 -35.58 1.52
CA GLY A 101 8.93 -34.64 1.34
C GLY A 101 8.89 -33.87 0.02
N ALA A 102 8.29 -34.43 -1.03
CA ALA A 102 8.22 -33.82 -2.37
C ALA A 102 6.99 -32.90 -2.58
N VAL A 103 6.08 -32.85 -1.61
CA VAL A 103 4.83 -32.06 -1.69
C VAL A 103 5.07 -30.58 -1.99
N PRO A 104 6.06 -29.87 -1.39
CA PRO A 104 6.27 -28.45 -1.68
C PRO A 104 6.52 -28.16 -3.16
N ILE A 105 7.31 -29.00 -3.83
CA ILE A 105 7.59 -28.83 -5.26
C ILE A 105 6.32 -29.06 -6.07
N ALA A 106 5.56 -30.11 -5.77
CA ALA A 106 4.31 -30.40 -6.48
C ALA A 106 3.29 -29.26 -6.33
N VAL A 107 3.13 -28.73 -5.12
CA VAL A 107 2.28 -27.57 -4.83
C VAL A 107 2.75 -26.34 -5.59
N ALA A 108 4.05 -26.04 -5.59
CA ALA A 108 4.59 -24.90 -6.34
C ALA A 108 4.38 -25.06 -7.86
N LEU A 109 4.58 -26.26 -8.42
CA LEU A 109 4.33 -26.52 -9.84
C LEU A 109 2.85 -26.38 -10.21
N ILE A 110 1.95 -26.87 -9.36
CA ILE A 110 0.50 -26.67 -9.51
C ILE A 110 0.17 -25.19 -9.47
N LEU A 111 0.68 -24.48 -8.47
CA LEU A 111 0.41 -23.07 -8.29
C LEU A 111 0.96 -22.23 -9.44
N VAL A 112 2.17 -22.52 -9.95
CA VAL A 112 2.78 -21.81 -11.07
C VAL A 112 2.16 -22.20 -12.42
N GLY A 113 1.81 -23.48 -12.62
CA GLY A 113 1.33 -24.03 -13.88
C GLY A 113 -0.18 -23.94 -14.10
N LEU A 114 -1.00 -24.11 -13.05
CA LEU A 114 -2.47 -24.09 -13.14
C LEU A 114 -3.09 -22.73 -12.82
N MET A 115 -2.39 -21.85 -12.11
CA MET A 115 -2.92 -20.50 -11.82
C MET A 115 -3.24 -19.69 -13.08
N PRO A 116 -2.44 -19.73 -14.17
CA PRO A 116 -2.80 -19.02 -15.40
C PRO A 116 -4.00 -19.64 -16.14
N THR A 117 -4.30 -20.93 -15.93
CA THR A 117 -5.33 -21.65 -16.67
C THR A 117 -6.67 -21.71 -15.97
N VAL A 118 -6.69 -21.60 -14.63
CA VAL A 118 -7.91 -21.61 -13.82
C VAL A 118 -8.37 -20.17 -13.53
N PRO A 119 -9.51 -19.71 -14.08
CA PRO A 119 -9.96 -18.32 -13.94
C PRO A 119 -10.04 -17.82 -12.49
N LEU A 120 -10.54 -18.68 -11.58
CA LEU A 120 -10.66 -18.33 -10.16
C LEU A 120 -9.29 -18.08 -9.50
N LEU A 121 -8.29 -18.92 -9.78
CA LEU A 121 -6.94 -18.75 -9.23
C LEU A 121 -6.26 -17.52 -9.83
N LEU A 122 -6.49 -17.27 -11.12
CA LEU A 122 -6.00 -16.06 -11.79
C LEU A 122 -6.61 -14.79 -11.18
N ASP A 123 -7.90 -14.80 -10.83
CA ASP A 123 -8.55 -13.65 -10.20
C ASP A 123 -8.02 -13.40 -8.78
N VAL A 124 -7.79 -14.46 -8.00
CA VAL A 124 -7.14 -14.38 -6.69
C VAL A 124 -5.71 -13.85 -6.82
N GLU A 125 -4.93 -14.33 -7.79
CA GLU A 125 -3.57 -13.85 -8.07
C GLU A 125 -3.56 -12.37 -8.46
N LYS A 126 -4.43 -11.96 -9.39
CA LYS A 126 -4.55 -10.55 -9.79
C LYS A 126 -4.94 -9.67 -8.60
N TRP A 127 -5.82 -10.16 -7.73
CA TRP A 127 -6.20 -9.46 -6.52
C TRP A 127 -5.02 -9.30 -5.55
N LEU A 128 -4.26 -10.38 -5.30
CA LEU A 128 -3.06 -10.37 -4.47
C LEU A 128 -1.99 -9.43 -5.01
N ARG A 129 -1.75 -9.48 -6.32
CA ARG A 129 -0.79 -8.60 -7.01
C ARG A 129 -1.20 -7.14 -6.92
N ARG A 130 -2.48 -6.83 -7.19
CA ARG A 130 -3.02 -5.47 -7.06
C ARG A 130 -2.92 -4.98 -5.62
N TYR A 131 -3.26 -5.83 -4.65
CA TYR A 131 -3.12 -5.51 -3.24
C TYR A 131 -1.67 -5.17 -2.88
N ALA A 132 -0.69 -5.95 -3.36
CA ALA A 132 0.72 -5.69 -3.15
C ALA A 132 1.20 -4.39 -3.81
N HIS A 133 0.75 -4.09 -5.03
CA HIS A 133 1.04 -2.82 -5.72
C HIS A 133 0.43 -1.61 -4.99
N GLU A 134 -0.83 -1.70 -4.56
CA GLU A 134 -1.49 -0.65 -3.77
C GLU A 134 -0.78 -0.45 -2.43
N ARG A 135 -0.37 -1.53 -1.77
CA ARG A 135 0.30 -1.48 -0.46
C ARG A 135 1.67 -0.82 -0.51
N ALA A 136 2.35 -0.95 -1.65
CA ALA A 136 3.62 -0.32 -1.97
C ALA A 136 3.48 1.04 -2.68
N TYR A 137 2.26 1.57 -2.78
CA TYR A 137 1.95 2.88 -3.37
C TYR A 137 2.43 3.07 -4.82
N ILE A 138 2.60 1.99 -5.58
CA ILE A 138 3.21 2.06 -6.91
C ILE A 138 2.46 3.03 -7.85
N PRO A 139 1.16 2.84 -8.13
CA PRO A 139 0.46 3.77 -9.00
C PRO A 139 0.12 5.09 -8.28
N SER A 140 -0.11 5.08 -6.96
CA SER A 140 -0.50 6.29 -6.21
C SER A 140 0.64 7.29 -6.09
N ALA A 141 1.89 6.85 -5.93
CA ALA A 141 3.05 7.74 -5.86
C ALA A 141 3.37 8.39 -7.21
N ALA A 142 3.17 7.65 -8.32
CA ALA A 142 3.26 8.22 -9.67
C ALA A 142 2.18 9.29 -9.90
N ARG A 143 0.93 8.98 -9.54
CA ARG A 143 -0.19 9.95 -9.58
C ARG A 143 0.05 11.17 -8.69
N ALA A 144 0.54 10.96 -7.47
CA ALA A 144 0.86 12.03 -6.54
C ALA A 144 1.90 12.97 -7.15
N THR A 145 2.94 12.42 -7.75
CA THR A 145 3.97 13.20 -8.44
C THR A 145 3.37 13.98 -9.61
N ALA A 146 2.55 13.35 -10.45
CA ALA A 146 1.89 14.05 -11.56
C ALA A 146 0.92 15.16 -11.09
N GLN A 147 0.19 14.93 -9.99
CA GLN A 147 -0.66 15.96 -9.39
C GLN A 147 0.15 17.11 -8.80
N ARG A 148 1.30 16.81 -8.19
CA ARG A 148 2.24 17.82 -7.68
C ARG A 148 2.80 18.66 -8.81
N LEU A 149 3.20 18.04 -9.92
CA LEU A 149 3.63 18.73 -11.13
C LEU A 149 2.52 19.60 -11.72
N ALA A 150 1.29 19.07 -11.83
CA ALA A 150 0.16 19.83 -12.33
C ALA A 150 -0.12 21.08 -11.47
N ALA A 151 -0.05 20.94 -10.15
CA ALA A 151 -0.28 22.00 -9.16
C ALA A 151 0.94 22.92 -8.92
N ALA A 152 2.12 22.61 -9.45
CA ALA A 152 3.32 23.43 -9.30
C ALA A 152 3.31 24.64 -10.25
N ASP A 153 3.78 25.79 -9.75
CA ASP A 153 4.09 26.93 -10.60
C ASP A 153 5.16 26.56 -11.65
N PHE A 154 5.19 27.29 -12.76
CA PHE A 154 6.10 27.02 -13.87
C PHE A 154 6.94 28.25 -14.20
N ASP A 155 8.24 28.07 -14.33
CA ASP A 155 9.20 29.09 -14.72
C ASP A 155 9.44 29.03 -16.22
N PHE A 156 8.97 30.05 -16.93
CA PHE A 156 9.12 30.13 -18.38
C PHE A 156 10.43 30.80 -18.83
N THR A 157 11.22 31.36 -17.90
CA THR A 157 12.40 32.18 -18.21
C THR A 157 13.42 31.50 -19.12
N ALA A 158 13.61 30.19 -18.96
CA ALA A 158 14.53 29.40 -19.80
C ALA A 158 14.01 29.17 -21.25
N TYR A 159 12.73 29.42 -21.50
CA TYR A 159 12.05 29.21 -22.77
C TYR A 159 11.78 30.53 -23.53
N GLU A 160 12.18 31.66 -22.96
CA GLU A 160 12.15 32.96 -23.62
C GLU A 160 13.28 33.09 -24.66
N GLY A 161 13.15 34.04 -25.59
CA GLY A 161 14.17 34.30 -26.63
C GLY A 161 14.23 33.22 -27.72
N ASP A 162 15.43 32.72 -28.02
CA ASP A 162 15.70 31.82 -29.17
C ASP A 162 14.90 30.51 -29.11
N VAL A 163 14.58 30.03 -27.90
CA VAL A 163 13.78 28.82 -27.71
C VAL A 163 12.36 28.99 -28.24
N LEU A 164 11.76 30.17 -28.07
CA LEU A 164 10.41 30.47 -28.55
C LEU A 164 10.29 30.38 -30.08
N HIS A 165 11.41 30.51 -30.80
CA HIS A 165 11.47 30.40 -32.25
C HIS A 165 11.69 28.96 -32.76
N GLN A 166 11.85 27.99 -31.87
CA GLN A 166 12.04 26.59 -32.24
C GLN A 166 10.74 25.98 -32.78
N PRO A 167 10.82 24.97 -33.68
CA PRO A 167 9.64 24.33 -34.27
C PRO A 167 8.66 23.77 -33.23
N GLU A 168 9.17 23.24 -32.12
CA GLU A 168 8.39 22.68 -31.02
C GLU A 168 7.56 23.75 -30.30
N MET A 169 8.01 25.01 -30.30
CA MET A 169 7.35 26.16 -29.67
C MET A 169 6.36 26.87 -30.61
N ARG A 170 6.13 26.33 -31.83
CA ARG A 170 5.18 26.92 -32.77
C ARG A 170 3.81 27.10 -32.14
N GLY A 171 3.25 28.30 -32.32
CA GLY A 171 1.97 28.69 -31.78
C GLY A 171 2.03 29.14 -30.32
N VAL A 172 3.20 29.25 -29.69
CA VAL A 172 3.36 29.89 -28.38
C VAL A 172 3.72 31.37 -28.59
N GLU A 173 3.08 32.25 -27.85
CA GLU A 173 3.40 33.68 -27.79
C GLU A 173 4.06 34.00 -26.45
N ALA A 174 4.97 34.98 -26.41
CA ALA A 174 5.62 35.39 -25.16
C ALA A 174 4.60 35.84 -24.08
N ALA A 175 3.46 36.38 -24.51
CA ALA A 175 2.37 36.74 -23.60
C ALA A 175 1.79 35.52 -22.87
N ASP A 176 1.84 34.32 -23.45
CA ASP A 176 1.29 33.09 -22.88
C ASP A 176 1.96 32.71 -21.55
N PHE A 177 3.25 33.02 -21.40
CA PHE A 177 4.05 32.77 -20.20
C PHE A 177 3.58 33.55 -18.97
N THR A 178 2.85 34.65 -19.20
CA THR A 178 2.30 35.50 -18.13
C THR A 178 0.80 35.32 -17.96
N ARG A 179 0.16 34.45 -18.75
CA ARG A 179 -1.28 34.20 -18.63
C ARG A 179 -1.60 33.48 -17.34
N PRO A 180 -2.80 33.70 -16.77
CA PRO A 180 -3.23 33.01 -15.57
C PRO A 180 -3.14 31.49 -15.74
N ARG A 181 -2.75 30.80 -14.67
CA ARG A 181 -2.77 29.34 -14.60
C ARG A 181 -4.16 28.84 -15.03
N ARG A 182 -4.20 27.71 -15.76
CA ARG A 182 -5.40 27.12 -16.38
C ARG A 182 -6.00 27.82 -17.59
N SER A 183 -5.49 28.98 -17.98
CA SER A 183 -5.84 29.49 -19.29
C SER A 183 -5.35 28.50 -20.35
N LEU A 184 -6.06 28.43 -21.48
CA LEU A 184 -5.67 27.53 -22.56
C LEU A 184 -4.26 27.87 -23.04
N GLU A 185 -3.94 29.16 -23.09
CA GLU A 185 -2.63 29.70 -23.45
C GLU A 185 -1.52 29.25 -22.50
N HIS A 186 -1.74 29.36 -21.18
CA HIS A 186 -0.76 28.92 -20.18
C HIS A 186 -0.52 27.40 -20.27
N ASP A 187 -1.59 26.61 -20.35
CA ASP A 187 -1.49 25.14 -20.45
C ASP A 187 -0.83 24.73 -21.79
N TRP A 188 -1.11 25.45 -22.88
CA TRP A 188 -0.48 25.26 -24.19
C TRP A 188 1.02 25.59 -24.19
N ALA A 189 1.40 26.73 -23.58
CA ALA A 189 2.79 27.12 -23.43
C ALA A 189 3.56 26.07 -22.62
N ARG A 190 2.99 25.62 -21.49
CA ARG A 190 3.59 24.58 -20.65
C ARG A 190 3.75 23.26 -21.39
N LEU A 191 2.75 22.83 -22.16
CA LEU A 191 2.84 21.62 -22.98
C LEU A 191 3.97 21.73 -24.01
N SER A 192 4.05 22.87 -24.69
CA SER A 192 5.06 23.12 -25.73
C SER A 192 6.48 23.16 -25.13
N CYS A 193 6.67 23.85 -24.00
CA CYS A 193 7.95 23.87 -23.28
C CYS A 193 8.40 22.47 -22.86
N LEU A 194 7.49 21.66 -22.32
CA LEU A 194 7.83 20.31 -21.86
C LEU A 194 8.14 19.35 -23.01
N VAL A 195 7.40 19.45 -24.13
CA VAL A 195 7.71 18.68 -25.35
C VAL A 195 9.07 19.09 -25.92
N TYR A 196 9.35 20.39 -26.00
CA TYR A 196 10.65 20.91 -26.42
C TYR A 196 11.78 20.39 -25.54
N GLU A 197 11.67 20.59 -24.22
CA GLU A 197 12.70 20.23 -23.25
C GLU A 197 12.99 18.72 -23.26
N GLN A 198 11.93 17.91 -23.31
CA GLN A 198 12.03 16.46 -23.36
C GLN A 198 12.71 15.98 -24.64
N LYS A 199 12.37 16.58 -25.79
CA LYS A 199 12.99 16.25 -27.08
C LYS A 199 14.45 16.70 -27.12
N TYR A 200 14.73 17.94 -26.70
CA TYR A 200 16.08 18.49 -26.62
C TYR A 200 17.01 17.59 -25.80
N ARG A 201 16.60 17.21 -24.59
CA ARG A 201 17.41 16.34 -23.72
C ARG A 201 17.63 14.95 -24.29
N ARG A 202 16.62 14.35 -24.91
CA ARG A 202 16.75 13.05 -25.59
C ARG A 202 17.74 13.12 -26.73
N THR A 203 17.67 14.15 -27.57
CA THR A 203 18.57 14.32 -28.72
C THR A 203 19.99 14.70 -28.30
N ALA A 204 20.13 15.52 -27.25
CA ALA A 204 21.43 15.93 -26.71
C ALA A 204 22.09 14.86 -25.81
N GLY A 205 21.37 13.78 -25.47
CA GLY A 205 21.87 12.75 -24.54
C GLY A 205 21.98 13.23 -23.09
N LEU A 206 21.34 14.35 -22.73
CA LEU A 206 21.41 14.98 -21.40
C LEU A 206 20.41 14.34 -20.43
N MET A 207 20.63 13.06 -20.12
CA MET A 207 19.70 12.20 -19.37
C MET A 207 20.15 11.93 -17.94
N ASP A 208 21.11 12.68 -17.40
CA ASP A 208 21.69 12.41 -16.07
C ASP A 208 20.64 12.35 -14.95
N TRP A 209 19.56 13.11 -15.11
CA TRP A 209 18.47 13.28 -14.14
C TRP A 209 17.23 12.45 -14.47
N LEU A 210 17.21 11.75 -15.60
CA LEU A 210 16.08 10.97 -16.09
C LEU A 210 16.48 9.53 -16.31
N ASP A 211 15.57 8.61 -16.02
CA ASP A 211 15.77 7.21 -16.42
C ASP A 211 15.63 7.06 -17.94
N ALA A 212 16.74 6.77 -18.61
CA ALA A 212 16.81 6.65 -20.06
C ALA A 212 16.08 5.39 -20.57
N ASP A 213 16.01 4.33 -19.76
CA ASP A 213 15.35 3.08 -20.14
C ASP A 213 13.83 3.26 -20.17
N LEU A 214 13.23 3.94 -19.19
CA LEU A 214 11.82 4.30 -19.21
C LEU A 214 11.48 5.14 -20.45
N LEU A 215 12.27 6.18 -20.74
CA LEU A 215 11.99 7.07 -21.87
C LEU A 215 12.19 6.39 -23.22
N ARG A 216 13.05 5.36 -23.30
CA ARG A 216 13.18 4.49 -24.47
C ARG A 216 11.99 3.54 -24.60
N ASP A 217 11.60 2.88 -23.51
CA ASP A 217 10.46 1.94 -23.49
C ASP A 217 9.13 2.62 -23.84
N TYR A 218 8.99 3.91 -23.50
CA TYR A 218 7.80 4.73 -23.80
C TYR A 218 8.04 5.80 -24.88
N ALA A 219 9.06 5.64 -25.73
CA ALA A 219 9.33 6.58 -26.82
C ALA A 219 8.10 6.80 -27.73
N LYS A 220 7.36 5.73 -28.03
CA LYS A 220 6.13 5.80 -28.85
C LYS A 220 5.04 6.68 -28.23
N ASP A 221 4.89 6.65 -26.90
CA ASP A 221 3.89 7.48 -26.22
C ASP A 221 4.30 8.95 -26.25
N LEU A 222 5.61 9.23 -26.10
CA LEU A 222 6.16 10.57 -26.23
C LEU A 222 5.98 11.12 -27.65
N ASP A 223 6.23 10.29 -28.67
CA ASP A 223 6.03 10.67 -30.07
C ASP A 223 4.53 10.87 -30.38
N THR A 224 3.65 10.11 -29.73
CA THR A 224 2.19 10.29 -29.82
C THR A 224 1.78 11.64 -29.23
N ILE A 225 2.36 12.04 -28.09
CA ILE A 225 2.12 13.35 -27.47
C ILE A 225 2.65 14.48 -28.36
N GLU A 226 3.85 14.34 -28.93
CA GLU A 226 4.40 15.32 -29.88
C GLU A 226 3.49 15.47 -31.12
N THR A 227 3.01 14.35 -31.65
CA THR A 227 2.10 14.35 -32.81
C THR A 227 0.76 14.99 -32.46
N ALA A 228 0.20 14.68 -31.29
CA ALA A 228 -1.04 15.29 -30.80
C ALA A 228 -0.87 16.81 -30.59
N LYS A 229 0.26 17.24 -30.03
CA LYS A 229 0.60 18.67 -29.92
C LYS A 229 0.59 19.32 -31.30
N LYS A 230 1.27 18.74 -32.29
CA LYS A 230 1.32 19.28 -33.66
C LYS A 230 -0.07 19.38 -34.28
N SER A 231 -0.94 18.38 -34.10
CA SER A 231 -2.31 18.45 -34.63
C SER A 231 -3.16 19.53 -33.95
N MET A 232 -2.87 19.90 -32.70
CA MET A 232 -3.59 20.97 -31.98
C MET A 232 -3.15 22.39 -32.39
N GLU A 233 -2.06 22.57 -33.14
CA GLU A 233 -1.53 23.90 -33.49
C GLU A 233 -2.54 24.75 -34.28
N SER A 234 -3.25 24.15 -35.24
CA SER A 234 -4.30 24.83 -36.01
C SER A 234 -5.50 25.20 -35.15
N ASP A 235 -5.83 24.35 -34.18
CA ASP A 235 -6.97 24.57 -33.29
C ASP A 235 -6.67 25.70 -32.30
N VAL A 236 -5.43 25.79 -31.81
CA VAL A 236 -4.95 26.90 -30.98
C VAL A 236 -4.98 28.21 -31.77
N ALA A 237 -4.52 28.20 -33.03
CA ALA A 237 -4.58 29.39 -33.89
C ALA A 237 -6.02 29.85 -34.13
N THR A 238 -6.95 28.90 -34.39
CA THR A 238 -8.38 29.17 -34.54
C THR A 238 -8.97 29.73 -33.25
N TYR A 239 -8.66 29.10 -32.11
CA TYR A 239 -9.09 29.57 -30.79
C TYR A 239 -8.64 31.01 -30.52
N ARG A 240 -7.40 31.36 -30.86
CA ARG A 240 -6.91 32.74 -30.69
C ARG A 240 -7.61 33.72 -31.62
N ALA A 241 -7.84 33.35 -32.87
CA ALA A 241 -8.57 34.18 -33.83
C ALA A 241 -10.00 34.46 -33.34
N GLU A 242 -10.70 33.46 -32.79
CA GLU A 242 -12.02 33.64 -32.19
C GLU A 242 -11.97 34.44 -30.90
N LYS A 243 -10.97 34.20 -30.03
CA LYS A 243 -10.80 34.92 -28.77
C LYS A 243 -10.46 36.40 -28.97
N ALA A 244 -9.79 36.74 -30.08
CA ALA A 244 -9.56 38.13 -30.47
C ALA A 244 -10.85 38.85 -30.88
N LYS A 245 -11.84 38.12 -31.41
CA LYS A 245 -13.18 38.65 -31.73
C LYS A 245 -14.06 38.72 -30.50
N ASP A 246 -14.01 37.70 -29.66
CA ASP A 246 -14.76 37.57 -28.41
C ASP A 246 -13.85 37.16 -27.27
N SER A 247 -13.54 38.11 -26.38
CA SER A 247 -12.69 37.88 -25.21
C SER A 247 -13.21 36.79 -24.26
N SER A 248 -14.50 36.44 -24.33
CA SER A 248 -15.15 35.42 -23.51
C SER A 248 -15.14 34.02 -24.15
N TYR A 249 -14.68 33.90 -25.40
CA TYR A 249 -14.62 32.62 -26.11
C TYR A 249 -13.74 31.60 -25.37
N ALA A 250 -14.29 30.41 -25.17
CA ALA A 250 -13.62 29.28 -24.53
C ALA A 250 -13.75 28.02 -25.39
N ASN A 251 -12.66 27.26 -25.50
CA ASN A 251 -12.64 25.97 -26.20
C ASN A 251 -12.28 24.86 -25.20
N GLU A 252 -13.30 24.38 -24.47
CA GLU A 252 -13.12 23.33 -23.46
C GLU A 252 -12.63 21.98 -24.04
N PRO A 253 -13.07 21.52 -25.23
CA PRO A 253 -12.51 20.33 -25.86
C PRO A 253 -10.99 20.43 -26.08
N LEU A 254 -10.51 21.54 -26.65
CA LEU A 254 -9.08 21.77 -26.89
C LEU A 254 -8.32 21.87 -25.56
N ARG A 255 -8.85 22.59 -24.58
CA ARG A 255 -8.25 22.68 -23.24
C ARG A 255 -8.12 21.30 -22.60
N ARG A 256 -9.15 20.45 -22.69
CA ARG A 256 -9.12 19.07 -22.16
C ARG A 256 -8.04 18.24 -22.87
N ALA A 257 -7.97 18.30 -24.20
CA ALA A 257 -6.96 17.59 -24.97
C ALA A 257 -5.52 18.01 -24.60
N ILE A 258 -5.27 19.32 -24.38
CA ILE A 258 -3.98 19.83 -23.91
C ILE A 258 -3.65 19.25 -22.53
N ARG A 259 -4.61 19.26 -21.60
CA ARG A 259 -4.43 18.74 -20.24
C ARG A 259 -4.21 17.24 -20.18
N ASP A 260 -4.91 16.47 -21.00
CA ASP A 260 -4.73 15.02 -21.07
C ASP A 260 -3.31 14.68 -21.52
N ASN A 261 -2.77 15.43 -22.49
CA ASN A 261 -1.38 15.29 -22.92
C ASN A 261 -0.37 15.75 -21.86
N LEU A 262 -0.64 16.86 -21.17
CA LEU A 262 0.17 17.30 -20.03
C LEU A 262 0.21 16.27 -18.91
N TYR A 263 -0.94 15.68 -18.55
CA TYR A 263 -1.01 14.65 -17.50
C TYR A 263 -0.17 13.43 -17.86
N LYS A 264 -0.23 12.96 -19.11
CA LYS A 264 0.62 11.87 -19.59
C LYS A 264 2.11 12.22 -19.48
N LEU A 265 2.50 13.44 -19.89
CA LEU A 265 3.88 13.91 -19.72
C LEU A 265 4.29 14.00 -18.25
N TYR A 266 3.43 14.49 -17.36
CA TYR A 266 3.71 14.56 -15.93
C TYR A 266 3.94 13.18 -15.32
N ILE A 267 3.14 12.18 -15.71
CA ILE A 267 3.35 10.79 -15.29
C ILE A 267 4.69 10.27 -15.80
N LEU A 268 4.98 10.39 -17.10
CA LEU A 268 6.24 9.89 -17.69
C LEU A 268 7.48 10.57 -17.07
N LEU A 269 7.45 11.91 -16.98
CA LEU A 269 8.54 12.69 -16.41
C LEU A 269 8.73 12.40 -14.93
N GLY A 270 7.63 12.39 -14.16
CA GLY A 270 7.65 12.07 -12.74
C GLY A 270 8.21 10.67 -12.48
N CYS A 271 7.81 9.68 -13.28
CA CYS A 271 8.35 8.33 -13.19
C CYS A 271 9.83 8.27 -13.57
N ALA A 272 10.25 8.93 -14.67
CA ALA A 272 11.64 8.96 -15.11
C ALA A 272 12.58 9.55 -14.04
N VAL A 273 12.17 10.65 -13.39
CA VAL A 273 12.94 11.25 -12.30
C VAL A 273 12.96 10.35 -11.07
N ARG A 274 11.80 9.76 -10.70
CA ARG A 274 11.69 8.88 -9.53
C ARG A 274 12.53 7.62 -9.66
N LEU A 275 12.62 7.00 -10.84
CA LEU A 275 13.48 5.85 -11.07
C LEU A 275 14.96 6.18 -10.93
N LYS A 276 15.37 7.38 -11.34
CA LYS A 276 16.76 7.83 -11.25
C LYS A 276 17.16 8.27 -9.83
N LYS A 277 16.18 8.50 -8.96
CA LYS A 277 16.34 8.94 -7.58
C LYS A 277 17.21 7.94 -6.80
N ARG A 278 18.26 8.45 -6.13
CA ARG A 278 19.00 7.68 -5.13
C ARG A 278 18.12 7.41 -3.89
N PRO A 279 18.38 6.36 -3.10
CA PRO A 279 17.75 6.19 -1.78
C PRO A 279 17.74 7.52 -1.01
N ASN A 280 16.55 7.98 -0.59
CA ASN A 280 16.32 9.26 0.10
C ASN A 280 16.63 10.58 -0.67
N GLY A 281 16.91 10.53 -1.99
CA GLY A 281 17.18 11.73 -2.78
C GLY A 281 15.93 12.57 -3.06
N ASP A 282 16.05 13.90 -3.13
CA ASP A 282 14.94 14.75 -3.57
C ASP A 282 14.78 14.69 -5.10
N ILE A 283 13.54 14.63 -5.59
CA ILE A 283 13.21 14.68 -7.02
C ILE A 283 13.10 16.13 -7.52
N ASP A 284 12.90 17.08 -6.61
CA ASP A 284 12.64 18.49 -6.94
C ASP A 284 13.78 19.13 -7.75
N PRO A 285 15.08 18.90 -7.47
CA PRO A 285 16.16 19.48 -8.25
C PRO A 285 16.15 19.07 -9.72
N ALA A 286 15.78 17.82 -10.02
CA ALA A 286 15.68 17.33 -11.39
C ALA A 286 14.48 17.97 -12.12
N LEU A 287 13.34 18.08 -11.43
CA LEU A 287 12.12 18.68 -11.98
C LEU A 287 12.23 20.20 -12.17
N ARG A 288 12.99 20.91 -11.31
CA ARG A 288 13.28 22.34 -11.48
C ARG A 288 13.97 22.66 -12.80
N GLN A 289 14.73 21.72 -13.37
CA GLN A 289 15.38 21.91 -14.68
C GLN A 289 14.38 21.97 -15.85
N PHE A 290 13.15 21.48 -15.65
CA PHE A 290 12.06 21.59 -16.61
C PHE A 290 11.18 22.82 -16.35
N GLY A 291 11.57 23.71 -15.43
CA GLY A 291 10.81 24.90 -15.05
C GLY A 291 9.84 24.71 -13.88
N PHE A 292 9.71 23.54 -13.26
CA PHE A 292 8.77 23.38 -12.14
C PHE A 292 9.27 24.06 -10.86
N LYS A 293 8.45 24.95 -10.27
CA LYS A 293 8.69 25.56 -8.95
C LYS A 293 7.99 24.73 -7.88
N LEU A 294 8.73 23.79 -7.32
CA LEU A 294 8.26 22.86 -6.28
C LEU A 294 8.66 23.37 -4.89
N SER A 295 7.69 23.47 -4.00
CA SER A 295 7.90 23.75 -2.58
C SER A 295 8.62 22.57 -1.94
N HIS A 296 9.74 22.81 -1.25
CA HIS A 296 10.46 21.72 -0.57
C HIS A 296 9.59 21.13 0.54
N THR A 297 9.03 19.96 0.29
CA THR A 297 8.50 19.09 1.33
C THR A 297 9.62 18.17 1.80
N THR A 298 10.17 18.45 2.98
CA THR A 298 10.98 17.47 3.69
C THR A 298 10.06 16.34 4.10
N LEU A 299 9.97 15.29 3.29
CA LEU A 299 9.33 14.08 3.76
C LEU A 299 10.15 13.55 4.94
N PRO A 300 9.55 13.37 6.13
CA PRO A 300 10.23 12.69 7.20
C PRO A 300 10.64 11.29 6.69
N PRO A 301 11.81 10.77 7.09
CA PRO A 301 12.25 9.44 6.68
C PRO A 301 11.19 8.41 7.06
N GLY A 302 10.47 7.92 6.05
CA GLY A 302 9.37 6.98 6.21
C GLY A 302 9.91 5.62 6.62
N ASN A 303 9.58 5.19 7.85
CA ASN A 303 9.97 3.89 8.37
C ASN A 303 8.85 2.87 8.08
N ASP A 304 8.54 2.68 6.79
CA ASP A 304 7.38 1.90 6.31
C ASP A 304 7.45 0.41 6.69
N ASP A 305 8.64 -0.10 6.98
CA ASP A 305 8.89 -1.51 7.29
C ASP A 305 8.59 -1.87 8.75
N LEU A 306 8.21 -0.89 9.59
CA LEU A 306 7.92 -1.10 11.01
C LEU A 306 6.84 -2.16 11.27
N LYS A 307 5.89 -2.37 10.34
CA LYS A 307 4.87 -3.44 10.48
C LYS A 307 5.48 -4.83 10.31
N LEU A 308 6.32 -5.01 9.30
CA LEU A 308 6.97 -6.29 9.01
C LEU A 308 8.01 -6.60 10.08
N VAL A 309 8.80 -5.60 10.48
CA VAL A 309 9.71 -5.68 11.63
C VAL A 309 8.94 -6.05 12.90
N GLY A 310 7.80 -5.42 13.16
CA GLY A 310 6.94 -5.75 14.29
C GLY A 310 6.46 -7.20 14.30
N LEU A 311 5.99 -7.72 13.17
CA LEU A 311 5.56 -9.13 13.03
C LEU A 311 6.72 -10.12 13.18
N SER A 312 7.89 -9.82 12.62
CA SER A 312 9.08 -10.64 12.81
C SER A 312 9.52 -10.67 14.27
N ILE A 313 9.46 -9.54 14.97
CA ILE A 313 9.76 -9.46 16.41
C ILE A 313 8.72 -10.24 17.22
N VAL A 314 7.43 -10.18 16.87
CA VAL A 314 6.39 -11.03 17.48
C VAL A 314 6.78 -12.50 17.34
N ALA A 315 7.10 -12.95 16.12
CA ALA A 315 7.44 -14.35 15.86
C ALA A 315 8.67 -14.83 16.65
N ILE A 316 9.73 -14.02 16.65
CA ILE A 316 10.95 -14.29 17.42
C ILE A 316 10.65 -14.32 18.92
N SER A 317 9.81 -13.41 19.42
CA SER A 317 9.47 -13.35 20.85
C SER A 317 8.70 -14.57 21.30
N ILE A 318 7.72 -15.04 20.51
CA ILE A 318 6.96 -16.27 20.81
C ILE A 318 7.92 -17.47 20.87
N LEU A 319 8.74 -17.64 19.83
CA LEU A 319 9.69 -18.75 19.74
C LEU A 319 10.69 -18.76 20.92
N LEU A 320 11.25 -17.61 21.26
CA LEU A 320 12.20 -17.49 22.38
C LEU A 320 11.53 -17.78 23.73
N LEU A 321 10.29 -17.34 23.95
CA LEU A 321 9.56 -17.63 25.18
C LEU A 321 9.26 -19.13 25.34
N GLU A 322 8.88 -19.80 24.25
CA GLU A 322 8.64 -21.24 24.28
C GLU A 322 9.92 -22.04 24.47
N LEU A 323 11.00 -21.68 23.79
CA LEU A 323 12.31 -22.31 23.99
C LEU A 323 12.82 -22.10 25.42
N ALA A 324 12.69 -20.89 25.96
CA ALA A 324 13.05 -20.62 27.35
C ALA A 324 12.21 -21.46 28.32
N ALA A 325 10.90 -21.60 28.09
CA ALA A 325 10.04 -22.42 28.93
C ALA A 325 10.46 -23.91 28.90
N ILE A 326 10.82 -24.44 27.74
CA ILE A 326 11.34 -25.82 27.60
C ILE A 326 12.65 -26.00 28.37
N GLU A 327 13.59 -25.08 28.23
CA GLU A 327 14.86 -25.13 28.95
C GLU A 327 14.66 -25.08 30.47
N LEU A 328 13.76 -24.22 30.96
CA LEU A 328 13.47 -24.15 32.39
C LEU A 328 12.84 -25.44 32.95
N VAL A 329 12.02 -26.13 32.15
CA VAL A 329 11.54 -27.49 32.48
C VAL A 329 12.70 -28.48 32.54
N PHE A 330 13.62 -28.42 31.58
CA PHE A 330 14.80 -29.30 31.55
C PHE A 330 15.71 -29.09 32.77
N PHE A 331 15.81 -27.85 33.28
CA PHE A 331 16.49 -27.55 34.54
C PHE A 331 15.74 -27.99 35.80
N GLY A 332 14.55 -28.58 35.67
CA GLY A 332 13.77 -29.12 36.79
C GLY A 332 13.13 -28.04 37.67
N LEU A 333 12.90 -26.83 37.13
CA LEU A 333 12.29 -25.74 37.90
C LEU A 333 10.80 -25.96 38.18
N TRP A 334 10.11 -26.78 37.37
CA TRP A 334 8.76 -27.28 37.65
C TRP A 334 8.50 -28.60 36.93
N THR A 335 7.42 -29.29 37.31
CA THR A 335 6.95 -30.50 36.63
C THR A 335 6.00 -30.11 35.49
N PRO A 336 6.31 -30.44 34.22
CA PRO A 336 5.48 -30.05 33.09
C PRO A 336 4.13 -30.79 33.10
N SER A 337 3.08 -30.11 32.68
CA SER A 337 1.78 -30.76 32.41
C SER A 337 1.86 -31.71 31.21
N PRO A 338 0.91 -32.66 31.06
CA PRO A 338 0.87 -33.58 29.92
C PRO A 338 0.64 -32.91 28.55
N VAL A 339 0.40 -31.59 28.52
CA VAL A 339 0.19 -30.80 27.29
C VAL A 339 1.38 -29.88 26.98
N PHE A 340 2.45 -29.97 27.77
CA PHE A 340 3.66 -29.19 27.55
C PHE A 340 4.42 -29.69 26.32
N PRO A 341 5.10 -28.82 25.55
CA PRO A 341 5.88 -29.22 24.38
C PRO A 341 6.91 -30.32 24.68
N GLU A 342 6.71 -31.53 24.18
CA GLU A 342 7.67 -32.66 24.32
C GLU A 342 8.64 -32.77 23.15
N LYS A 343 8.26 -32.24 21.98
CA LYS A 343 9.02 -32.38 20.72
C LYS A 343 9.78 -31.10 20.40
N PHE A 344 11.01 -31.25 19.87
CA PHE A 344 11.86 -30.11 19.53
C PHE A 344 11.25 -29.15 18.49
N TYR A 345 10.37 -29.63 17.61
CA TYR A 345 9.72 -28.82 16.58
C TYR A 345 8.40 -28.18 17.02
N GLN A 346 7.88 -28.57 18.19
CA GLN A 346 6.59 -28.10 18.69
C GLN A 346 6.55 -26.57 18.86
N PRO A 347 7.61 -25.89 19.35
CA PRO A 347 7.62 -24.42 19.42
C PRO A 347 7.39 -23.72 18.09
N PHE A 348 7.86 -24.29 16.97
CA PHE A 348 7.64 -23.70 15.66
C PHE A 348 6.17 -23.81 15.24
N ILE A 349 5.53 -24.93 15.54
CA ILE A 349 4.12 -25.17 15.28
C ILE A 349 3.26 -24.25 16.14
N ASP A 350 3.58 -24.12 17.43
CA ASP A 350 2.86 -23.28 18.38
C ASP A 350 3.03 -21.80 18.04
N THR A 351 4.25 -21.38 17.66
CA THR A 351 4.53 -20.04 17.14
C THR A 351 3.67 -19.73 15.92
N ALA A 352 3.63 -20.63 14.93
CA ALA A 352 2.80 -20.43 13.74
C ALA A 352 1.29 -20.41 14.07
N SER A 353 0.84 -21.28 14.97
CA SER A 353 -0.54 -21.33 15.46
C SER A 353 -0.93 -20.02 16.15
N THR A 354 -0.03 -19.46 16.94
CA THR A 354 -0.24 -18.21 17.68
C THR A 354 -0.25 -17.00 16.74
N ILE A 355 0.68 -16.92 15.78
CA ILE A 355 0.76 -15.78 14.84
C ILE A 355 -0.42 -15.73 13.88
N THR A 356 -0.90 -16.89 13.42
CA THR A 356 -1.96 -17.01 12.40
C THR A 356 -3.18 -16.12 12.68
N PRO A 357 -3.85 -16.20 13.84
CA PRO A 357 -5.02 -15.37 14.13
C PRO A 357 -4.70 -13.87 14.13
N HIS A 358 -3.51 -13.47 14.60
CA HIS A 358 -3.08 -12.06 14.58
C HIS A 358 -2.83 -11.55 13.16
N LEU A 359 -2.15 -12.34 12.33
CA LEU A 359 -1.86 -11.99 10.94
C LEU A 359 -3.15 -11.84 10.13
N VAL A 360 -4.05 -12.82 10.24
CA VAL A 360 -5.37 -12.79 9.57
C VAL A 360 -6.18 -11.59 10.05
N ALA A 361 -6.19 -11.33 11.36
CA ALA A 361 -6.90 -10.18 11.93
C ALA A 361 -6.38 -8.85 11.36
N ILE A 362 -5.06 -8.65 11.28
CA ILE A 362 -4.46 -7.42 10.73
C ILE A 362 -4.85 -7.22 9.27
N MET A 363 -4.76 -8.28 8.44
CA MET A 363 -5.13 -8.21 7.02
C MET A 363 -6.60 -7.88 6.81
N VAL A 364 -7.49 -8.57 7.54
CA VAL A 364 -8.94 -8.37 7.45
C VAL A 364 -9.33 -6.98 7.96
N ALA A 365 -8.72 -6.53 9.06
CA ALA A 365 -8.94 -5.20 9.61
C ALA A 365 -8.55 -4.11 8.59
N ASP A 366 -7.37 -4.24 7.96
CA ASP A 366 -6.89 -3.31 6.95
C ASP A 366 -7.81 -3.27 5.71
N LEU A 367 -8.28 -4.44 5.26
CA LEU A 367 -9.20 -4.57 4.13
C LEU A 367 -10.56 -3.90 4.42
N ILE A 368 -11.17 -4.22 5.56
CA ILE A 368 -12.48 -3.67 5.95
C ILE A 368 -12.38 -2.16 6.11
N ARG A 369 -11.36 -1.68 6.82
CA ARG A 369 -11.10 -0.26 7.04
C ARG A 369 -10.89 0.47 5.73
N SER A 370 -9.99 0.00 4.88
CA SER A 370 -9.67 0.62 3.58
C SER A 370 -10.90 0.70 2.68
N ARG A 371 -11.72 -0.35 2.63
CA ARG A 371 -12.97 -0.35 1.86
C ARG A 371 -13.99 0.65 2.41
N ALA A 372 -14.14 0.73 3.73
CA ALA A 372 -15.05 1.68 4.37
C ALA A 372 -14.60 3.14 4.20
N ILE A 373 -13.29 3.40 4.20
CA ILE A 373 -12.71 4.72 3.90
C ILE A 373 -12.96 5.08 2.43
N LYS A 374 -12.67 4.16 1.49
CA LYS A 374 -12.97 4.35 0.05
C LYS A 374 -14.45 4.66 -0.19
N ASN A 375 -15.35 4.05 0.58
CA ASN A 375 -16.79 4.31 0.52
C ASN A 375 -17.25 5.55 1.30
N GLY A 376 -16.34 6.25 2.00
CA GLY A 376 -16.65 7.41 2.83
C GLY A 376 -17.54 7.11 4.04
N THR A 377 -17.70 5.85 4.44
CA THR A 377 -18.59 5.44 5.54
C THR A 377 -17.86 5.32 6.88
N TRP A 378 -16.53 5.24 6.86
CA TRP A 378 -15.73 4.97 8.05
C TRP A 378 -15.89 6.03 9.15
N PHE A 379 -15.83 7.32 8.81
CA PHE A 379 -15.93 8.42 9.78
C PHE A 379 -17.35 9.01 9.94
N ARG A 380 -18.36 8.50 9.23
CA ARG A 380 -19.73 9.06 9.23
C ARG A 380 -20.60 8.59 10.40
N ARG A 381 -20.29 7.47 11.03
CA ARG A 381 -21.04 6.87 12.16
C ARG A 381 -20.19 6.88 13.42
N ALA A 382 -20.79 6.63 14.59
CA ALA A 382 -20.08 6.47 15.86
C ALA A 382 -18.86 5.56 15.68
N ILE A 383 -17.66 6.15 15.74
CA ILE A 383 -16.39 5.54 15.33
C ILE A 383 -16.16 4.22 16.11
N SER A 384 -16.55 4.18 17.37
CA SER A 384 -16.49 2.99 18.23
C SER A 384 -17.26 1.78 17.67
N ALA A 385 -18.40 1.98 17.02
CA ALA A 385 -19.17 0.88 16.43
C ALA A 385 -18.43 0.22 15.26
N ASN A 386 -17.62 0.98 14.53
CA ASN A 386 -16.79 0.43 13.45
C ASN A 386 -15.64 -0.42 14.01
N TYR A 387 -15.06 -0.04 15.15
CA TYR A 387 -14.05 -0.86 15.84
C TYR A 387 -14.60 -2.21 16.28
N VAL A 388 -15.80 -2.24 16.86
CA VAL A 388 -16.46 -3.49 17.27
C VAL A 388 -16.78 -4.36 16.05
N ARG A 389 -17.28 -3.78 14.95
CA ARG A 389 -17.55 -4.54 13.71
C ARG A 389 -16.28 -5.16 13.13
N VAL A 390 -15.19 -4.40 13.09
CA VAL A 390 -13.89 -4.93 12.63
C VAL A 390 -13.40 -6.02 13.57
N ALA A 391 -13.45 -5.82 14.88
CA ALA A 391 -13.06 -6.83 15.85
C ALA A 391 -13.83 -8.14 15.64
N VAL A 392 -15.16 -8.10 15.53
CA VAL A 392 -16.00 -9.30 15.29
C VAL A 392 -15.63 -9.98 13.97
N ALA A 393 -15.49 -9.22 12.88
CA ALA A 393 -15.10 -9.78 11.59
C ALA A 393 -13.71 -10.43 11.62
N CYS A 394 -12.75 -9.80 12.31
CA CYS A 394 -11.42 -10.35 12.55
C CYS A 394 -11.48 -11.62 13.42
N GLY A 395 -12.38 -11.69 14.41
CA GLY A 395 -12.63 -12.90 15.19
C GLY A 395 -13.08 -14.07 14.33
N LEU A 396 -14.09 -13.86 13.49
CA LEU A 396 -14.59 -14.88 12.56
C LEU A 396 -13.51 -15.33 11.56
N ALA A 397 -12.78 -14.38 10.98
CA ALA A 397 -11.74 -14.69 10.01
C ALA A 397 -10.52 -15.37 10.67
N GLY A 398 -10.11 -14.92 11.86
CA GLY A 398 -9.03 -15.53 12.63
C GLY A 398 -9.37 -16.96 13.06
N TYR A 399 -10.62 -17.20 13.47
CA TYR A 399 -11.11 -18.56 13.71
C TYR A 399 -11.06 -19.43 12.45
N ALA A 400 -11.55 -18.93 11.32
CA ALA A 400 -11.42 -19.65 10.05
C ALA A 400 -9.95 -19.93 9.68
N GLY A 401 -9.05 -18.98 9.93
CA GLY A 401 -7.60 -19.14 9.77
C GLY A 401 -7.03 -20.25 10.64
N LEU A 402 -7.44 -20.33 11.92
CA LEU A 402 -7.06 -21.39 12.85
C LEU A 402 -7.59 -22.76 12.39
N VAL A 403 -8.84 -22.83 11.94
CA VAL A 403 -9.42 -24.08 11.40
C VAL A 403 -8.64 -24.55 10.17
N LEU A 404 -8.33 -23.64 9.24
CA LEU A 404 -7.51 -23.95 8.07
C LEU A 404 -6.09 -24.38 8.45
N TRP A 405 -5.50 -23.75 9.47
CA TRP A 405 -4.21 -24.13 10.01
C TRP A 405 -4.24 -25.50 10.71
N GLY A 406 -5.29 -25.81 11.46
CA GLY A 406 -5.50 -27.13 12.08
C GLY A 406 -5.69 -28.24 11.04
N LEU A 407 -6.40 -27.95 9.94
CA LEU A 407 -6.47 -28.83 8.78
C LEU A 407 -5.08 -29.07 8.17
N ALA A 408 -4.23 -28.04 8.13
CA ALA A 408 -2.84 -28.18 7.69
C ALA A 408 -1.98 -29.04 8.63
N GLN A 409 -2.38 -29.20 9.89
CA GLN A 409 -1.72 -30.11 10.83
C GLN A 409 -2.30 -31.53 10.81
N VAL A 410 -3.18 -31.85 9.85
CA VAL A 410 -3.86 -33.16 9.73
C VAL A 410 -4.74 -33.46 10.94
N ARG A 411 -5.28 -32.40 11.58
CA ARG A 411 -6.36 -32.55 12.54
C ARG A 411 -7.64 -32.80 11.76
N ALA A 412 -8.27 -33.96 11.95
CA ALA A 412 -9.59 -34.21 11.40
C ALA A 412 -10.55 -33.11 11.89
N LEU A 413 -11.39 -32.60 10.99
CA LEU A 413 -12.41 -31.60 11.33
C LEU A 413 -13.47 -32.24 12.22
N THR A 414 -13.21 -32.24 13.52
CA THR A 414 -14.08 -32.80 14.55
C THR A 414 -14.82 -31.68 15.27
N PRO A 415 -16.07 -31.91 15.72
CA PRO A 415 -16.80 -30.92 16.53
C PRO A 415 -15.99 -30.44 17.73
N ASP A 416 -15.28 -31.36 18.40
CA ASP A 416 -14.44 -31.03 19.56
C ASP A 416 -13.26 -30.14 19.18
N GLY A 417 -12.58 -30.42 18.05
CA GLY A 417 -11.51 -29.56 17.55
C GLY A 417 -11.99 -28.14 17.24
N LEU A 418 -13.16 -28.02 16.61
CA LEU A 418 -13.79 -26.72 16.33
C LEU A 418 -14.14 -25.94 17.62
N LEU A 419 -14.59 -26.64 18.66
CA LEU A 419 -14.89 -26.05 19.97
C LEU A 419 -13.62 -25.63 20.72
N ILE A 420 -12.54 -26.43 20.63
CA ILE A 420 -11.25 -26.14 21.25
C ILE A 420 -10.62 -24.87 20.66
N ASP A 421 -10.76 -24.64 19.35
CA ASP A 421 -10.13 -23.50 18.68
C ASP A 421 -10.97 -22.22 18.76
N ALA A 422 -12.27 -22.33 19.08
CA ALA A 422 -13.20 -21.18 19.10
C ALA A 422 -12.81 -20.06 20.07
N PRO A 423 -12.34 -20.32 21.31
CA PRO A 423 -11.93 -19.28 22.23
C PRO A 423 -10.78 -18.39 21.72
N TYR A 424 -9.88 -18.94 20.89
CA TYR A 424 -8.77 -18.20 20.30
C TYR A 424 -9.21 -17.14 19.28
N ALA A 425 -10.48 -17.15 18.84
CA ALA A 425 -11.07 -16.05 18.08
C ALA A 425 -10.97 -14.71 18.83
N LEU A 426 -10.96 -14.73 20.17
CA LEU A 426 -10.81 -13.53 21.01
C LEU A 426 -9.49 -12.78 20.77
N LEU A 427 -8.40 -13.51 20.48
CA LEU A 427 -7.10 -12.91 20.15
C LEU A 427 -7.18 -12.13 18.83
N ALA A 428 -7.83 -12.71 17.82
CA ALA A 428 -8.04 -12.06 16.53
C ALA A 428 -8.97 -10.84 16.66
N MET A 429 -10.02 -10.93 17.50
CA MET A 429 -10.90 -9.79 17.80
C MET A 429 -10.15 -8.63 18.43
N ALA A 430 -9.39 -8.90 19.50
CA ALA A 430 -8.59 -7.88 20.18
C ALA A 430 -7.60 -7.23 19.21
N THR A 431 -6.88 -8.05 18.44
CA THR A 431 -5.87 -7.57 17.50
C THR A 431 -6.45 -6.69 16.41
N GLY A 432 -7.55 -7.13 15.76
CA GLY A 432 -8.20 -6.36 14.71
C GLY A 432 -8.76 -5.03 15.22
N GLY A 433 -9.40 -5.04 16.39
CA GLY A 433 -9.93 -3.83 17.03
C GLY A 433 -8.85 -2.81 17.41
N PHE A 434 -7.80 -3.25 18.10
CA PHE A 434 -6.68 -2.38 18.46
C PHE A 434 -5.92 -1.89 17.22
N TYR A 435 -5.74 -2.73 16.19
CA TYR A 435 -5.10 -2.32 14.94
C TYR A 435 -5.77 -1.10 14.32
N VAL A 436 -7.10 -1.14 14.11
CA VAL A 436 -7.82 0.00 13.52
C VAL A 436 -7.90 1.20 14.46
N TYR A 437 -8.00 0.97 15.78
CA TYR A 437 -7.98 2.03 16.77
C TYR A 437 -6.65 2.81 16.76
N HIS A 438 -5.52 2.09 16.67
CA HIS A 438 -4.20 2.72 16.61
C HIS A 438 -3.97 3.46 15.28
N LEU A 439 -4.41 2.87 14.15
CA LEU A 439 -4.36 3.54 12.84
C LEU A 439 -5.15 4.86 12.86
N ASP A 440 -6.40 4.80 13.30
CA ASP A 440 -7.29 5.96 13.33
C ASP A 440 -6.78 7.06 14.25
N ASN A 441 -6.28 6.73 15.44
CA ASN A 441 -5.74 7.74 16.35
C ASN A 441 -4.46 8.40 15.83
N ALA A 442 -3.63 7.65 15.08
CA ALA A 442 -2.47 8.23 14.40
C ALA A 442 -2.90 9.19 13.29
N GLU A 443 -3.81 8.76 12.41
CA GLU A 443 -4.32 9.57 11.31
C GLU A 443 -5.10 10.80 11.76
N MET A 444 -5.89 10.69 12.85
CA MET A 444 -6.64 11.82 13.42
C MET A 444 -5.81 12.72 14.34
N HIS A 445 -4.52 12.41 14.54
CA HIS A 445 -3.62 13.10 15.46
C HIS A 445 -4.17 13.17 16.90
N ARG A 446 -4.86 12.10 17.32
CA ARG A 446 -5.48 11.93 18.66
C ARG A 446 -4.84 10.78 19.43
N ARG A 447 -3.52 10.61 19.28
CA ARG A 447 -2.82 9.49 19.91
C ARG A 447 -2.89 9.58 21.43
N PRO A 448 -3.34 8.53 22.12
CA PRO A 448 -3.27 8.48 23.57
C PRO A 448 -1.81 8.33 24.02
N SER A 449 -1.57 8.38 25.34
CA SER A 449 -0.22 8.19 25.87
C SER A 449 0.35 6.84 25.44
N ARG A 450 1.67 6.79 25.26
CA ARG A 450 2.34 5.56 24.82
C ARG A 450 2.13 4.38 25.79
N LEU A 451 2.05 4.70 27.08
CA LEU A 451 1.77 3.73 28.13
C LEU A 451 0.35 3.16 28.01
N TRP A 452 -0.62 3.97 27.60
CA TRP A 452 -1.97 3.48 27.30
C TRP A 452 -1.99 2.58 26.07
N GLU A 453 -1.38 3.01 24.95
CA GLU A 453 -1.38 2.22 23.70
C GLU A 453 -0.82 0.81 23.93
N VAL A 454 0.36 0.72 24.56
CA VAL A 454 1.01 -0.56 24.84
C VAL A 454 0.30 -1.31 25.95
N GLY A 455 0.07 -0.66 27.09
CA GLY A 455 -0.45 -1.31 28.28
C GLY A 455 -1.85 -1.89 28.06
N SER A 456 -2.75 -1.14 27.40
CA SER A 456 -4.10 -1.66 27.13
C SER A 456 -4.09 -2.85 26.18
N GLN A 457 -3.28 -2.81 25.11
CA GLN A 457 -3.20 -3.94 24.18
C GLN A 457 -2.55 -5.17 24.84
N THR A 458 -1.44 -5.02 25.58
CA THR A 458 -0.79 -6.10 26.34
C THR A 458 -1.74 -6.79 27.31
N ILE A 459 -2.48 -6.01 28.10
CA ILE A 459 -3.41 -6.54 29.11
C ILE A 459 -4.56 -7.29 28.43
N VAL A 460 -5.16 -6.70 27.38
CA VAL A 460 -6.30 -7.32 26.71
C VAL A 460 -5.90 -8.60 25.97
N THR A 461 -4.78 -8.61 25.23
CA THR A 461 -4.35 -9.83 24.54
C THR A 461 -3.95 -10.92 25.53
N GLY A 462 -3.24 -10.58 26.61
CA GLY A 462 -2.91 -11.53 27.67
C GLY A 462 -4.15 -12.13 28.34
N MET A 463 -5.18 -11.33 28.63
CA MET A 463 -6.45 -11.83 29.17
C MET A 463 -7.20 -12.71 28.17
N CYS A 464 -7.23 -12.33 26.89
CA CYS A 464 -7.82 -13.17 25.83
C CYS A 464 -7.10 -14.52 25.72
N GLY A 465 -5.77 -14.53 25.79
CA GLY A 465 -4.94 -15.73 25.79
C GLY A 465 -5.20 -16.63 26.99
N LEU A 466 -5.29 -16.03 28.18
CA LEU A 466 -5.63 -16.71 29.42
C LEU A 466 -7.00 -17.39 29.34
N ILE A 467 -8.02 -16.65 28.89
CA ILE A 467 -9.39 -17.17 28.73
C ILE A 467 -9.40 -18.29 27.70
N ALA A 468 -8.76 -18.06 26.54
CA ALA A 468 -8.73 -19.03 25.46
C ALA A 468 -8.09 -20.34 25.90
N ALA A 469 -6.87 -20.28 26.46
CA ALA A 469 -6.18 -21.46 26.95
C ALA A 469 -6.96 -22.17 28.06
N SER A 470 -7.53 -21.43 29.02
CA SER A 470 -8.31 -22.04 30.12
C SER A 470 -9.50 -22.82 29.61
N VAL A 471 -10.29 -22.25 28.69
CA VAL A 471 -11.46 -22.92 28.11
C VAL A 471 -11.04 -24.11 27.25
N SER A 472 -10.01 -23.94 26.41
CA SER A 472 -9.52 -25.03 25.55
C SER A 472 -9.00 -26.21 26.37
N PHE A 473 -8.25 -25.98 27.45
CA PHE A 473 -7.75 -27.07 28.29
C PHE A 473 -8.80 -27.67 29.23
N GLU A 474 -9.82 -26.90 29.64
CA GLU A 474 -11.00 -27.46 30.30
C GLU A 474 -11.70 -28.48 29.39
N LEU A 475 -11.86 -28.16 28.10
CA LEU A 475 -12.46 -29.06 27.11
C LEU A 475 -11.59 -30.27 26.80
N ILE A 476 -10.25 -30.12 26.76
CA ILE A 476 -9.33 -31.19 26.41
C ILE A 476 -9.13 -32.17 27.57
N LEU A 477 -8.94 -31.67 28.80
CA LEU A 477 -8.52 -32.46 29.95
C LEU A 477 -9.64 -32.71 30.97
N GLY A 478 -10.81 -32.06 30.82
CA GLY A 478 -11.87 -32.07 31.83
C GLY A 478 -11.51 -31.30 33.10
N GLY A 479 -10.50 -30.41 33.02
CA GLY A 479 -10.04 -29.58 34.13
C GLY A 479 -8.83 -28.72 33.78
N ALA A 480 -9.01 -27.39 33.72
CA ALA A 480 -7.97 -26.42 33.41
C ALA A 480 -6.79 -26.47 34.42
N SER A 481 -7.02 -26.91 35.65
CA SER A 481 -5.99 -27.09 36.67
C SER A 481 -4.91 -28.12 36.29
N MET A 482 -5.18 -28.98 35.30
CA MET A 482 -4.21 -29.95 34.79
C MET A 482 -3.18 -29.36 33.81
N ALA A 483 -3.37 -28.11 33.36
CA ALA A 483 -2.55 -27.44 32.36
C ALA A 483 -2.15 -26.01 32.78
N VAL A 484 -2.04 -25.73 34.09
CA VAL A 484 -1.80 -24.38 34.62
C VAL A 484 -0.55 -23.74 34.04
N ASP A 485 0.54 -24.51 33.91
CA ASP A 485 1.81 -24.05 33.33
C ASP A 485 1.64 -23.59 31.87
N ARG A 486 0.94 -24.38 31.04
CA ARG A 486 0.70 -24.04 29.64
C ARG A 486 -0.28 -22.88 29.49
N ILE A 487 -1.32 -22.79 30.33
CA ILE A 487 -2.26 -21.66 30.38
C ILE A 487 -1.51 -20.36 30.69
N VAL A 488 -0.65 -20.37 31.71
CA VAL A 488 0.16 -19.21 32.08
C VAL A 488 1.12 -18.84 30.96
N LEU A 489 1.79 -19.82 30.34
CA LEU A 489 2.70 -19.59 29.23
C LEU A 489 1.98 -18.94 28.04
N THR A 490 0.81 -19.46 27.63
CA THR A 490 0.01 -18.86 26.54
C THR A 490 -0.39 -17.43 26.88
N ALA A 491 -0.86 -17.16 28.10
CA ALA A 491 -1.21 -15.80 28.53
C ALA A 491 -0.02 -14.83 28.46
N VAL A 492 1.18 -15.27 28.88
CA VAL A 492 2.41 -14.46 28.81
C VAL A 492 2.84 -14.22 27.36
N ILE A 493 2.78 -15.24 26.51
CA ILE A 493 3.07 -15.13 25.09
C ILE A 493 2.14 -14.10 24.45
N ASP A 494 0.83 -14.23 24.65
CA ASP A 494 -0.17 -13.33 24.06
C ASP A 494 -0.06 -11.89 24.61
N ALA A 495 0.33 -11.73 25.88
CA ALA A 495 0.67 -10.42 26.44
C ALA A 495 1.90 -9.81 25.74
N ALA A 496 2.94 -10.60 25.47
CA ALA A 496 4.12 -10.17 24.72
C ALA A 496 3.76 -9.81 23.27
N VAL A 497 2.91 -10.58 22.60
CA VAL A 497 2.38 -10.23 21.28
C VAL A 497 1.66 -8.87 21.32
N GLY A 498 0.76 -8.68 22.29
CA GLY A 498 0.07 -7.40 22.48
C GLY A 498 1.02 -6.23 22.75
N PHE A 499 2.07 -6.46 23.53
CA PHE A 499 3.12 -5.45 23.78
C PHE A 499 3.83 -5.04 22.48
N VAL A 500 4.31 -6.02 21.71
CA VAL A 500 5.04 -5.75 20.46
C VAL A 500 4.12 -5.06 19.45
N LEU A 501 2.88 -5.56 19.27
CA LEU A 501 1.92 -4.95 18.37
C LEU A 501 1.57 -3.52 18.81
N GLY A 502 1.26 -3.29 20.08
CA GLY A 502 0.99 -1.96 20.63
C GLY A 502 2.21 -1.04 20.56
N TRP A 503 3.43 -1.59 20.48
CA TRP A 503 4.64 -0.83 20.29
C TRP A 503 4.86 -0.41 18.83
N TYR A 504 4.79 -1.34 17.90
CA TYR A 504 5.18 -1.09 16.51
C TYR A 504 4.03 -0.54 15.66
N LEU A 505 2.79 -0.99 15.86
CA LEU A 505 1.65 -0.58 15.03
C LEU A 505 1.39 0.92 15.05
N PRO A 506 1.31 1.62 16.21
CA PRO A 506 1.04 3.05 16.21
C PRO A 506 2.16 3.87 15.55
N ARG A 507 3.42 3.42 15.67
CA ARG A 507 4.56 4.07 15.02
C ARG A 507 4.53 3.86 13.51
N ALA A 508 4.26 2.62 13.08
CA ALA A 508 4.11 2.30 11.66
C ALA A 508 2.91 3.02 11.04
N ALA A 509 1.84 3.22 11.81
CA ALA A 509 0.67 3.98 11.43
C ALA A 509 1.01 5.46 11.21
N ALA A 510 1.69 6.08 12.19
CA ALA A 510 2.09 7.48 12.12
C ALA A 510 3.13 7.76 11.03
N ALA A 511 3.92 6.75 10.66
CA ALA A 511 4.90 6.86 9.58
C ALA A 511 4.31 6.61 8.18
N LYS A 512 3.05 6.16 8.09
CA LYS A 512 2.40 5.84 6.81
C LYS A 512 2.01 7.14 6.10
N SER A 513 2.93 7.67 5.29
CA SER A 513 2.60 8.69 4.28
C SER A 513 1.74 8.05 3.19
N ASP A 514 0.57 8.60 2.93
CA ASP A 514 -0.13 8.37 1.67
C ASP A 514 0.31 9.47 0.72
N PRO A 515 1.09 9.15 -0.36
CA PRO A 515 1.59 10.17 -1.26
C PRO A 515 0.51 11.10 -1.83
N LEU A 516 -0.72 10.59 -2.03
CA LEU A 516 -1.82 11.41 -2.53
C LEU A 516 -2.39 12.34 -1.46
N ALA A 517 -2.40 11.90 -0.20
CA ALA A 517 -2.77 12.74 0.93
C ALA A 517 -1.72 13.83 1.16
N ASP A 518 -0.43 13.49 1.08
CA ASP A 518 0.67 14.44 1.26
C ASP A 518 0.61 15.57 0.22
N VAL A 519 0.40 15.24 -1.06
CA VAL A 519 0.27 16.26 -2.12
C VAL A 519 -1.04 17.05 -1.97
N LYS A 520 -2.11 16.45 -1.45
CA LYS A 520 -3.32 17.20 -1.09
C LYS A 520 -3.03 18.21 0.00
N ASP A 521 -2.33 17.80 1.06
CA ASP A 521 -2.01 18.68 2.18
C ASP A 521 -1.03 19.79 1.74
N GLU A 522 -0.06 19.48 0.87
CA GLU A 522 0.82 20.46 0.22
C GLU A 522 0.02 21.50 -0.58
N ARG A 523 -0.99 21.08 -1.35
CA ARG A 523 -1.89 22.00 -2.06
C ARG A 523 -2.66 22.89 -1.10
N VAL A 524 -3.22 22.33 -0.04
CA VAL A 524 -3.96 23.10 0.98
C VAL A 524 -3.04 24.12 1.65
N GLN A 525 -1.83 23.72 2.05
CA GLN A 525 -0.83 24.61 2.64
C GLN A 525 -0.38 25.70 1.67
N THR A 526 -0.21 25.37 0.39
CA THR A 526 0.13 26.35 -0.65
C THR A 526 -0.99 27.37 -0.83
N LEU A 527 -2.25 26.91 -0.84
CA LEU A 527 -3.41 27.79 -0.91
C LEU A 527 -3.51 28.70 0.31
N GLU A 528 -3.25 28.16 1.50
CA GLU A 528 -3.20 28.92 2.77
C GLU A 528 -2.12 29.99 2.76
N ALA A 529 -0.91 29.64 2.36
CA ALA A 529 0.20 30.58 2.24
C ALA A 529 -0.11 31.68 1.22
N THR A 530 -0.72 31.32 0.08
CA THR A 530 -1.13 32.29 -0.94
C THR A 530 -2.24 33.21 -0.42
N ALA A 531 -3.22 32.68 0.30
CA ALA A 531 -4.31 33.46 0.90
C ALA A 531 -3.77 34.43 1.95
N LEU A 532 -2.89 33.95 2.84
CA LEU A 532 -2.23 34.78 3.83
C LEU A 532 -1.42 35.91 3.18
N ALA A 533 -0.65 35.61 2.13
CA ALA A 533 0.12 36.62 1.40
C ALA A 533 -0.78 37.66 0.72
N ARG A 534 -1.95 37.24 0.22
CA ARG A 534 -2.92 38.12 -0.45
C ARG A 534 -3.66 39.04 0.52
N PHE A 535 -4.15 38.52 1.63
CA PHE A 535 -4.96 39.28 2.59
C PHE A 535 -4.13 40.01 3.65
N GLY A 536 -2.88 39.60 3.88
CA GLY A 536 -2.01 40.17 4.91
C GLY A 536 -2.47 39.91 6.35
N ASN A 537 -3.56 39.15 6.54
CA ASN A 537 -4.18 38.84 7.82
C ASN A 537 -4.63 37.37 7.86
N SER A 538 -4.17 36.65 8.88
CA SER A 538 -4.50 35.23 9.08
C SER A 538 -5.99 34.98 9.28
N ALA A 539 -6.73 35.89 9.93
CA ALA A 539 -8.16 35.73 10.16
C ALA A 539 -8.93 35.83 8.83
N ALA A 540 -8.68 36.88 8.05
CA ALA A 540 -9.31 37.08 6.74
C ALA A 540 -8.98 35.94 5.75
N ALA A 541 -7.73 35.47 5.74
CA ALA A 541 -7.34 34.31 4.95
C ALA A 541 -8.11 33.03 5.36
N THR A 542 -8.22 32.78 6.67
CA THR A 542 -8.97 31.63 7.20
C THR A 542 -10.46 31.72 6.86
N ASP A 543 -11.07 32.89 7.04
CA ASP A 543 -12.47 33.12 6.71
C ASP A 543 -12.75 32.84 5.23
N TRP A 544 -11.90 33.34 4.32
CA TRP A 544 -12.04 33.07 2.90
C TRP A 544 -11.88 31.57 2.55
N LEU A 545 -10.94 30.87 3.19
CA LEU A 545 -10.67 29.46 2.94
C LEU A 545 -11.79 28.52 3.38
N GLU A 546 -12.54 28.90 4.41
CA GLU A 546 -13.63 28.12 5.01
C GLU A 546 -15.00 28.47 4.44
N GLN A 547 -15.20 29.70 3.93
CA GLN A 547 -16.48 30.12 3.40
C GLN A 547 -16.80 29.43 2.06
N PRO A 548 -18.02 28.86 1.91
CA PRO A 548 -18.48 28.32 0.63
C PRO A 548 -18.43 29.37 -0.49
N ASN A 549 -17.92 28.98 -1.67
CA ASN A 549 -17.85 29.87 -2.82
C ASN A 549 -18.67 29.31 -3.99
N LEU A 550 -19.56 30.12 -4.56
CA LEU A 550 -20.41 29.74 -5.70
C LEU A 550 -19.59 29.31 -6.94
N ALA A 551 -18.43 29.92 -7.16
CA ALA A 551 -17.54 29.56 -8.27
C ALA A 551 -16.88 28.18 -8.07
N LEU A 552 -16.88 27.65 -6.84
CA LEU A 552 -16.33 26.34 -6.48
C LEU A 552 -17.45 25.32 -6.19
N ASP A 553 -18.59 25.44 -6.88
CA ASP A 553 -19.77 24.59 -6.68
C ASP A 553 -20.26 24.57 -5.22
N ASN A 554 -20.26 25.74 -4.56
CA ASN A 554 -20.57 25.90 -3.12
C ASN A 554 -19.66 25.13 -2.17
N LYS A 555 -18.46 24.76 -2.61
CA LYS A 555 -17.41 24.25 -1.72
C LYS A 555 -16.58 25.41 -1.19
N SER A 556 -16.08 25.29 0.03
CA SER A 556 -15.02 26.16 0.54
C SER A 556 -13.74 25.97 -0.28
N PRO A 557 -12.90 26.99 -0.49
CA PRO A 557 -11.59 26.83 -1.15
C PRO A 557 -10.74 25.68 -0.61
N ARG A 558 -10.70 25.47 0.71
CA ARG A 558 -9.97 24.36 1.33
C ARG A 558 -10.51 22.99 0.90
N ALA A 559 -11.84 22.81 0.91
CA ALA A 559 -12.49 21.59 0.43
C ALA A 559 -12.37 21.38 -1.10
N ALA A 560 -12.32 22.45 -1.89
CA ALA A 560 -12.10 22.37 -3.34
C ALA A 560 -10.67 21.93 -3.67
N ALA A 561 -9.67 22.35 -2.88
CA ALA A 561 -8.25 22.01 -3.04
C ALA A 561 -7.91 20.52 -2.85
N VAL A 562 -8.90 19.69 -2.47
CA VAL A 562 -8.78 18.23 -2.42
C VAL A 562 -8.30 17.66 -3.75
N ASN A 563 -8.76 18.21 -4.87
CA ASN A 563 -8.29 17.85 -6.20
C ASN A 563 -7.55 19.03 -6.86
N VAL A 564 -6.73 18.72 -7.88
CA VAL A 564 -5.95 19.74 -8.60
C VAL A 564 -6.88 20.77 -9.26
N ASP A 565 -8.06 20.34 -9.71
CA ASP A 565 -9.02 21.23 -10.37
C ASP A 565 -9.56 22.35 -9.49
N GLY A 566 -10.02 21.99 -8.30
CA GLY A 566 -10.53 22.92 -7.31
C GLY A 566 -9.43 23.72 -6.64
N PHE A 567 -8.24 23.15 -6.45
CA PHE A 567 -7.07 23.90 -5.95
C PHE A 567 -6.73 25.08 -6.88
N GLU A 568 -6.54 24.80 -8.16
CA GLU A 568 -6.19 25.82 -9.13
C GLU A 568 -7.33 26.83 -9.37
N HIS A 569 -8.59 26.40 -9.31
CA HIS A 569 -9.73 27.33 -9.37
C HIS A 569 -9.77 28.24 -8.14
N ALA A 570 -9.47 27.71 -6.95
CA ALA A 570 -9.34 28.54 -5.76
C ALA A 570 -8.18 29.55 -5.88
N VAL A 571 -7.01 29.12 -6.37
CA VAL A 571 -5.87 30.02 -6.61
C VAL A 571 -6.23 31.12 -7.62
N SER A 572 -6.91 30.79 -8.71
CA SER A 572 -7.30 31.79 -9.72
C SER A 572 -8.31 32.80 -9.19
N LEU A 573 -9.25 32.37 -8.35
CA LEU A 573 -10.17 33.28 -7.64
C LEU A 573 -9.42 34.23 -6.72
N LEU A 574 -8.42 33.73 -6.00
CA LEU A 574 -7.62 34.50 -5.06
C LEU A 574 -6.73 35.55 -5.75
N GLN A 575 -6.18 35.20 -6.92
CA GLN A 575 -5.36 36.09 -7.74
C GLN A 575 -6.20 37.07 -8.58
N GLY A 576 -7.48 36.76 -8.80
CA GLY A 576 -8.38 37.60 -9.58
C GLY A 576 -8.74 38.93 -8.92
N PRO A 577 -9.16 39.95 -9.70
CA PRO A 577 -9.54 41.26 -9.19
C PRO A 577 -10.79 41.24 -8.27
N ARG A 578 -11.59 40.16 -8.31
CA ARG A 578 -12.84 40.02 -7.55
C ARG A 578 -12.67 39.50 -6.12
N ALA A 579 -11.47 39.09 -5.68
CA ALA A 579 -11.25 38.54 -4.34
C ALA A 579 -11.50 39.54 -3.18
N LEU A 580 -11.58 40.85 -3.47
CA LEU A 580 -11.67 41.92 -2.47
C LEU A 580 -13.10 42.33 -2.09
N ILE A 581 -14.14 41.78 -2.73
CA ILE A 581 -15.53 42.27 -2.60
C ILE A 581 -16.46 41.27 -1.86
N ALA A 582 -15.96 40.09 -1.47
CA ALA A 582 -16.74 39.11 -0.71
C ALA A 582 -16.47 39.23 0.79
#